data_AF-A0A942P586-F1
#
_entry.id   AF-A0A942P586-F1
#
_cell.length_a   1.000
_cell.length_b   1.000
_cell.length_c   1.000
_cell.angle_alpha   90.00
_cell.angle_beta   90.00
_cell.angle_gamma   90.00
#
_symmetry.space_group_name_H-M   'P 1'
#
loop_
_entity.id
_entity.type
_entity.pdbx_description
1 polymer ?
#
loop_
_entity_poly.entity_id
_entity_poly.type
_entity_poly.pdbx_seq_one_letter_code
_entity_poly.pdbx_strand_id
1 'polypeptide(L)'
;NIDLPHTYTYVRDFGKALVILGERDEADGQAWHVPNDNPRVTQREMVTILAEAAGVEPKMSAMGKLMMMLGGLFIPEARESVEMMYEFEQPFIVDSSKFEQAFGMKATPLKEAVKETVAWYRQRTL
;
A
#
# COMPACT_ATOMS: atom_id res chain seq x y z
N ASN A 1 6.53 9.81 9.68
CA ASN A 1 5.99 9.49 11.03
C ASN A 1 5.24 8.17 10.91
N ILE A 2 5.58 7.15 11.71
CA ILE A 2 5.00 5.79 11.54
C ILE A 2 3.59 5.63 12.13
N ASP A 3 3.09 6.67 12.80
CA ASP A 3 1.77 6.72 13.41
C ASP A 3 0.79 7.59 12.58
N LEU A 4 1.16 7.93 11.34
CA LEU A 4 0.26 8.56 10.37
C LEU A 4 -0.49 7.48 9.57
N PRO A 5 -1.77 7.70 9.27
CA PRO A 5 -2.53 6.76 8.47
C PRO A 5 -2.09 6.78 7.01
N HIS A 6 -2.12 5.62 6.39
CA HIS A 6 -1.68 5.40 5.01
C HIS A 6 -2.61 4.39 4.32
N THR A 7 -2.96 4.64 3.06
CA THR A 7 -3.71 3.71 2.23
C THR A 7 -2.76 2.76 1.50
N TYR A 8 -3.02 1.45 1.58
CA TYR A 8 -2.23 0.44 0.89
C TYR A 8 -3.05 -0.20 -0.23
N THR A 9 -2.42 -0.39 -1.38
CA THR A 9 -3.05 -1.00 -2.55
C THR A 9 -2.64 -2.46 -2.70
N TYR A 10 -3.65 -3.34 -2.73
CA TYR A 10 -3.42 -4.75 -3.01
C TYR A 10 -3.25 -4.98 -4.51
N VAL A 11 -2.11 -5.55 -4.92
CA VAL A 11 -1.72 -5.71 -6.33
C VAL A 11 -2.75 -6.50 -7.15
N ARG A 12 -3.39 -7.52 -6.58
CA ARG A 12 -4.42 -8.28 -7.31
C ARG A 12 -5.66 -7.43 -7.60
N ASP A 13 -6.06 -6.57 -6.67
CA ASP A 13 -7.19 -5.67 -6.88
C ASP A 13 -6.82 -4.55 -7.83
N PHE A 14 -5.58 -4.05 -7.78
CA PHE A 14 -5.07 -3.15 -8.81
C PHE A 14 -5.18 -3.76 -10.20
N GLY A 15 -4.77 -5.03 -10.36
CA GLY A 15 -4.92 -5.75 -11.62
C GLY A 15 -6.38 -5.88 -12.07
N LYS A 16 -7.30 -6.29 -11.19
CA LYS A 16 -8.74 -6.37 -11.49
C LYS A 16 -9.30 -5.01 -11.91
N ALA A 17 -8.92 -3.94 -11.22
CA ALA A 17 -9.38 -2.59 -11.52
C ALA A 17 -8.89 -2.15 -12.91
N LEU A 18 -7.63 -2.43 -13.27
CA LEU A 18 -7.12 -2.14 -14.61
C LEU A 18 -7.86 -2.89 -15.71
N VAL A 19 -8.21 -4.17 -15.48
CA VAL A 19 -9.03 -4.94 -16.43
C VAL A 19 -10.40 -4.27 -16.61
N ILE A 20 -11.07 -3.90 -15.52
CA ILE A 20 -12.36 -3.20 -15.57
C ILE A 20 -12.25 -1.90 -16.37
N LEU A 21 -11.24 -1.07 -16.08
CA LEU A 21 -11.05 0.20 -16.78
C LEU A 21 -10.72 0.01 -18.27
N GLY A 22 -10.03 -1.07 -18.64
CA GLY A 22 -9.70 -1.38 -20.02
C GLY A 22 -10.85 -1.99 -20.83
N GLU A 23 -11.92 -2.47 -20.17
CA GLU A 23 -13.05 -3.17 -20.79
C GLU A 23 -14.37 -2.37 -20.78
N ARG A 24 -14.32 -1.09 -20.40
CA ARG A 24 -15.50 -0.26 -20.16
C ARG A 24 -15.32 1.14 -20.73
N ASP A 25 -16.05 1.44 -21.80
CA ASP A 25 -16.01 2.75 -22.47
C ASP A 25 -16.33 3.92 -21.50
N GLU A 26 -17.16 3.69 -20.48
CA GLU A 26 -17.46 4.71 -19.46
C GLU A 26 -16.25 5.11 -18.58
N ALA A 27 -15.17 4.32 -18.61
CA ALA A 27 -13.91 4.61 -17.92
C ALA A 27 -13.05 5.65 -18.66
N ASP A 28 -13.24 5.82 -19.97
CA ASP A 28 -12.36 6.61 -20.83
C ASP A 28 -12.34 8.10 -20.46
N GLY A 29 -11.17 8.72 -20.62
CA GLY A 29 -10.97 10.15 -20.38
C GLY A 29 -11.09 10.58 -18.91
N GLN A 30 -11.12 9.63 -17.97
CA GLN A 30 -11.27 9.90 -16.55
C GLN A 30 -10.07 9.44 -15.72
N ALA A 31 -9.79 10.17 -14.64
CA ALA A 31 -8.89 9.70 -13.58
C ALA A 31 -9.67 8.86 -12.56
N TRP A 32 -9.03 7.76 -12.13
CA TRP A 32 -9.63 6.78 -11.23
C TRP A 32 -8.64 6.40 -10.11
N HIS A 33 -9.13 6.40 -8.88
CA HIS A 33 -8.43 5.77 -7.77
C HIS A 33 -8.94 4.34 -7.62
N VAL A 34 -8.02 3.38 -7.60
CA VAL A 34 -8.34 1.96 -7.42
C VAL A 34 -8.93 1.73 -6.01
N PRO A 35 -9.91 0.83 -5.85
CA PRO A 35 -10.43 0.44 -4.54
C PRO A 35 -9.32 -0.07 -3.63
N ASN A 36 -9.24 0.50 -2.43
CA ASN A 36 -8.38 0.03 -1.35
C ASN A 36 -9.24 -0.32 -0.15
N ASP A 37 -8.84 -1.33 0.62
CA ASP A 37 -9.56 -1.62 1.85
C ASP A 37 -9.36 -0.45 2.81
N ASN A 38 -10.48 0.01 3.38
CA ASN A 38 -10.51 1.24 4.16
C ASN A 38 -10.64 0.94 5.65
N PRO A 39 -9.61 0.34 6.26
CA PRO A 39 -9.09 0.88 7.49
C PRO A 39 -7.84 1.70 7.17
N ARG A 40 -7.91 2.98 7.54
CA ARG A 40 -6.79 3.93 7.49
C ARG A 40 -5.74 3.54 8.52
N VAL A 41 -4.98 2.48 8.24
CA VAL A 41 -3.97 1.95 9.16
C VAL A 41 -2.70 2.78 9.10
N THR A 42 -2.02 2.87 10.23
CA THR A 42 -0.69 3.44 10.34
C THR A 42 0.37 2.47 9.82
N GLN A 43 1.58 2.97 9.57
CA GLN A 43 2.73 2.12 9.25
C GLN A 43 3.01 1.09 10.34
N ARG A 44 2.87 1.51 11.60
CA ARG A 44 3.02 0.62 12.77
C ARG A 44 2.03 -0.53 12.75
N GLU A 45 0.76 -0.23 12.48
CA GLU A 45 -0.30 -1.24 12.41
C GLU A 45 -0.08 -2.18 11.22
N MET A 46 0.31 -1.65 10.05
CA MET A 46 0.60 -2.48 8.88
C MET A 46 1.74 -3.47 9.15
N VAL A 47 2.85 -3.04 9.76
CA VAL A 47 3.95 -3.93 10.15
C VAL A 47 3.48 -4.98 11.15
N THR A 48 2.64 -4.60 12.11
CA THR A 48 2.04 -5.56 13.07
C THR A 48 1.22 -6.63 12.36
N ILE A 49 0.31 -6.24 11.44
CA ILE A 49 -0.52 -7.18 10.68
C ILE A 49 0.33 -8.12 9.81
N LEU A 50 1.38 -7.60 9.17
CA LEU A 50 2.33 -8.40 8.39
C LEU A 50 3.10 -9.40 9.27
N ALA A 51 3.60 -8.96 10.42
CA ALA A 51 4.34 -9.81 11.35
C ALA A 51 3.47 -10.94 11.92
N GLU A 52 2.24 -10.63 12.30
CA GLU A 52 1.24 -11.61 12.72
C GLU A 52 0.99 -12.68 11.63
N ALA A 53 0.75 -12.25 10.39
CA ALA A 53 0.55 -13.17 9.27
C ALA A 53 1.80 -14.00 8.93
N ALA A 54 2.99 -13.43 9.12
CA ALA A 54 4.27 -14.08 8.93
C ALA A 54 4.68 -15.01 10.09
N GLY A 55 4.02 -14.91 11.26
CA GLY A 55 4.36 -15.69 12.45
C GLY A 55 5.67 -15.26 13.10
N VAL A 56 5.99 -13.97 13.06
CA VAL A 56 7.23 -13.39 13.62
C VAL A 56 6.92 -12.22 14.54
N GLU A 57 7.87 -11.88 15.41
CA GLU A 57 7.77 -10.70 16.27
C GLU A 57 7.95 -9.41 15.44
N PRO A 58 7.05 -8.41 15.56
CA PRO A 58 7.18 -7.15 14.85
C PRO A 58 8.36 -6.35 15.39
N LYS A 59 9.32 -6.02 14.51
CA LYS A 59 10.43 -5.12 14.82
C LYS A 59 10.30 -3.85 14.00
N MET A 60 10.28 -2.70 14.68
CA MET A 60 10.08 -1.40 14.05
C MET A 60 11.11 -0.41 14.57
N SER A 61 11.74 0.34 13.66
CA SER A 61 12.53 1.52 13.99
C SER A 61 12.09 2.65 13.07
N ALA A 62 11.77 3.81 13.62
CA ALA A 62 11.46 4.99 12.83
C ALA A 62 12.76 5.69 12.43
N MET A 63 12.95 5.93 11.12
CA MET A 63 14.08 6.69 10.61
C MET A 63 13.62 8.10 10.24
N GLY A 64 14.25 9.12 10.82
CA GLY A 64 13.94 10.52 10.49
C GLY A 64 14.48 10.93 9.12
N LYS A 65 13.91 12.00 8.52
CA LYS A 65 14.31 12.55 7.21
C LYS A 65 15.82 12.75 7.07
N LEU A 66 16.48 13.24 8.12
CA LEU A 66 17.93 13.43 8.14
C LEU A 66 18.71 12.11 8.01
N MET A 67 18.29 11.07 8.74
CA MET A 67 18.91 9.75 8.66
C MET A 67 18.66 9.09 7.29
N MET A 68 17.48 9.32 6.70
CA MET A 68 17.15 8.80 5.37
C MET A 68 17.96 9.48 4.27
N MET A 69 18.13 10.81 4.33
CA MET A 69 19.01 11.56 3.42
C MET A 69 20.46 11.11 3.52
N LEU A 70 20.98 10.89 4.73
CA LEU A 70 22.34 10.37 4.93
C LEU A 70 22.47 8.93 4.38
N GLY A 71 21.45 8.08 4.60
CA GLY A 71 21.40 6.74 4.04
C GLY A 71 21.38 6.72 2.50
N GLY A 72 20.69 7.66 1.86
CA GLY A 72 20.61 7.81 0.41
C GLY A 72 21.94 8.15 -0.29
N LEU A 73 22.97 8.54 0.47
CA LEU A 73 24.33 8.69 -0.06
C LEU A 73 25.05 7.35 -0.26
N PHE A 74 24.58 6.29 0.42
CA PHE A 74 25.21 4.97 0.44
C PHE A 74 24.30 3.85 -0.09
N ILE A 75 22.97 4.04 -0.08
CA ILE A 75 21.95 3.07 -0.49
C ILE A 75 21.08 3.71 -1.58
N PRO A 76 21.24 3.32 -2.86
CA PRO A 76 20.48 3.89 -3.97
C PRO A 76 18.96 3.83 -3.77
N GLU A 77 18.44 2.74 -3.21
CA GLU A 77 17.02 2.55 -2.92
C GLU A 77 16.51 3.55 -1.86
N ALA A 78 17.36 3.90 -0.89
CA ALA A 78 17.05 4.92 0.10
C ALA A 78 17.00 6.33 -0.54
N ARG A 79 17.80 6.58 -1.58
CA ARG A 79 17.79 7.86 -2.33
C ARG A 79 16.48 8.07 -3.07
N GLU A 80 15.98 7.05 -3.75
CA GLU A 80 14.66 7.08 -4.41
C GLU A 80 13.52 7.24 -3.38
N SER A 81 13.66 6.59 -2.23
CA SER A 81 12.70 6.70 -1.14
C SER A 81 12.64 8.09 -0.49
N VAL A 82 13.70 8.90 -0.58
CA VAL A 82 13.70 10.31 -0.11
C VAL A 82 12.73 11.16 -0.93
N GLU A 83 12.63 10.93 -2.24
CA GLU A 83 11.68 11.66 -3.09
C GLU A 83 10.23 11.31 -2.76
N MET A 84 9.97 10.07 -2.37
CA MET A 84 8.63 9.59 -1.95
C MET A 84 8.31 9.88 -0.47
N MET A 85 9.23 10.46 0.30
CA MET A 85 9.00 10.70 1.74
C MET A 85 7.80 11.59 2.04
N TYR A 86 7.37 12.44 1.10
CA TYR A 86 6.20 13.30 1.29
C TYR A 86 4.94 12.49 1.65
N GLU A 87 4.83 11.25 1.16
CA GLU A 87 3.71 10.34 1.45
C GLU A 87 3.67 9.87 2.91
N PHE A 88 4.74 10.12 3.68
CA PHE A 88 4.87 9.74 5.09
C PHE A 88 5.04 10.95 6.03
N GLU A 89 4.97 12.18 5.49
CA GLU A 89 4.99 13.43 6.23
C GLU A 89 3.57 13.89 6.63
N GLN A 90 2.54 13.44 5.90
CA GLN A 90 1.13 13.74 6.14
C GLN A 90 0.27 12.46 5.99
N PRO A 91 -0.98 12.45 6.47
CA PRO A 91 -1.95 11.40 6.16
C PRO A 91 -2.05 11.16 4.64
N PHE A 92 -1.76 9.94 4.19
CA PHE A 92 -1.89 9.56 2.78
C PHE A 92 -3.13 8.70 2.60
N ILE A 93 -4.26 9.34 2.32
CA ILE A 93 -5.56 8.68 2.22
C ILE A 93 -6.06 8.79 0.79
N VAL A 94 -6.34 7.63 0.18
CA VAL A 94 -6.92 7.56 -1.16
C VAL A 94 -8.43 7.35 -1.05
N ASP A 95 -9.20 8.21 -1.72
CA ASP A 95 -10.66 8.06 -1.87
C ASP A 95 -10.98 7.35 -3.19
N SER A 96 -11.46 6.10 -3.09
CA SER A 96 -11.89 5.26 -4.21
C SER A 96 -13.41 5.28 -4.44
N SER A 97 -14.17 6.12 -3.75
CA SER A 97 -15.64 6.14 -3.82
C SER A 97 -16.18 6.30 -5.24
N LYS A 98 -15.52 7.12 -6.07
CA LYS A 98 -15.84 7.29 -7.49
C LYS A 98 -15.79 5.95 -8.25
N PHE A 99 -14.70 5.18 -8.08
CA PHE A 99 -14.54 3.88 -8.73
C PHE A 99 -15.57 2.89 -8.24
N GLU A 100 -15.75 2.80 -6.91
CA GLU A 100 -16.68 1.86 -6.30
C GLU A 100 -18.12 2.11 -6.73
N GLN A 101 -18.51 3.37 -6.89
CA GLN A 101 -19.84 3.76 -7.37
C GLN A 101 -20.02 3.45 -8.86
N ALA A 102 -19.00 3.69 -9.68
CA ALA A 102 -19.07 3.47 -11.13
C ALA A 102 -19.07 1.97 -11.49
N PHE A 103 -18.25 1.17 -10.82
CA PHE A 103 -17.96 -0.21 -11.23
C PHE A 103 -18.39 -1.28 -10.23
N GLY A 104 -18.85 -0.90 -9.03
CA GLY A 104 -19.34 -1.83 -8.01
C GLY A 104 -18.26 -2.71 -7.37
N MET A 105 -16.99 -2.58 -7.77
CA MET A 105 -15.88 -3.33 -7.19
C MET A 105 -15.62 -2.87 -5.76
N LYS A 106 -15.41 -3.84 -4.86
CA LYS A 106 -14.92 -3.60 -3.50
C LYS A 106 -13.51 -4.16 -3.36
N ALA A 107 -12.71 -3.53 -2.52
CA ALA A 107 -11.38 -4.00 -2.21
C ALA A 107 -11.43 -5.29 -1.38
N THR A 108 -10.40 -6.11 -1.55
CA THR A 108 -10.14 -7.27 -0.71
C THR A 108 -9.76 -6.78 0.70
N PRO A 109 -10.38 -7.30 1.78
CA PRO A 109 -10.03 -6.90 3.13
C PRO A 109 -8.52 -7.00 3.42
N LEU A 110 -7.96 -6.01 4.12
CA LEU A 110 -6.51 -5.86 4.31
C LEU A 110 -5.87 -7.11 4.92
N LYS A 111 -6.53 -7.72 5.91
CA LYS A 111 -6.03 -8.95 6.56
C LYS A 111 -5.98 -10.13 5.59
N GLU A 112 -6.92 -10.22 4.66
CA GLU A 112 -6.93 -11.24 3.61
C GLU A 112 -5.83 -10.96 2.58
N ALA A 113 -5.72 -9.72 2.10
CA ALA A 113 -4.66 -9.30 1.18
C ALA A 113 -3.25 -9.56 1.77
N VAL A 114 -3.03 -9.27 3.05
CA VAL A 114 -1.77 -9.56 3.74
C VAL A 114 -1.51 -11.06 3.82
N LYS A 115 -2.52 -11.87 4.20
CA LYS A 115 -2.39 -13.33 4.26
C LYS A 115 -2.01 -13.92 2.90
N GLU A 116 -2.66 -13.47 1.83
CA GLU A 116 -2.33 -13.90 0.46
C GLU A 116 -0.91 -13.48 0.05
N THR A 117 -0.51 -12.26 0.39
CA THR A 117 0.82 -11.73 0.09
C THR A 117 1.92 -12.52 0.80
N VAL A 118 1.76 -12.81 2.10
CA VAL A 118 2.72 -13.62 2.86
C VAL A 118 2.80 -15.05 2.33
N ALA A 119 1.66 -15.66 1.99
CA ALA A 119 1.62 -16.99 1.41
C ALA A 119 2.36 -17.04 0.06
N TRP A 120 2.12 -16.06 -0.81
CA TRP A 120 2.83 -15.91 -2.08
C TRP A 120 4.35 -15.73 -1.88
N TYR A 121 4.76 -14.92 -0.91
CA TYR A 121 6.19 -14.68 -0.64
C TYR A 121 6.90 -15.96 -0.19
N ARG A 122 6.28 -16.76 0.69
CA ARG A 122 6.84 -18.04 1.16
C ARG A 122 7.07 -19.05 0.03
N GLN A 123 6.24 -19.04 -1.01
CA GLN A 123 6.38 -19.94 -2.16
C GLN A 123 7.55 -19.57 -3.09
N ARG A 124 8.06 -18.34 -2.99
CA ARG A 124 9.14 -17.81 -3.84
C ARG A 124 10.52 -17.88 -3.22
N THR A 125 10.59 -18.05 -1.91
CA THR A 125 11.83 -18.06 -1.12
C THR A 125 12.28 -19.49 -0.76
N LEU A 126 11.51 -20.50 -1.17
CA LEU A 126 11.88 -21.93 -1.20
C LEU A 126 12.27 -22.31 -2.63
#